data_AF-A0A940VW43-F1
#
_entry.id   AF-A0A940VW43-F1
#
_cell.length_a   1.000
_cell.length_b   1.000
_cell.length_c   1.000
_cell.angle_alpha   90.00
_cell.angle_beta   90.00
_cell.angle_gamma   90.00
#
_symmetry.space_group_name_H-M   'P 1'
#
loop_
_entity.id
_entity.type
_entity.pdbx_description
1 polymer ?
#
loop_
_entity_poly.entity_id
_entity_poly.type
_entity_poly.pdbx_seq_one_letter_code
_entity_poly.pdbx_strand_id
1 'polypeptide(L)'
;ELGWLAENCLQDSTQPFTHTIAYAMRGLLEIGIATEREDLIVAARTIGDAMLAALPPDGKLSGRFNKNWQPTVTWSCLTGDCQLGINWGRLFKTTGDHKYREATSKVLGFVKKTQQLLGPNKDTVGGIKGSHPINGGYHPWQYPNWATKFYADALMMDIANSSQTRYGLSARPDRND
;
A
#
# COMPACT_ATOMS: atom_id res chain seq x y z
N GLU A 1 -12.23 -15.40 11.16
CA GLU A 1 -10.88 -15.73 10.63
C GLU A 1 -10.05 -14.45 10.56
N LEU A 2 -8.74 -14.50 10.77
CA LEU A 2 -7.84 -13.32 10.89
C LEU A 2 -7.59 -12.56 9.56
N GLY A 3 -8.51 -12.65 8.58
CA GLY A 3 -8.36 -12.02 7.26
C GLY A 3 -7.25 -12.60 6.38
N TRP A 4 -6.68 -13.76 6.75
CA TRP A 4 -5.60 -14.39 5.99
C TRP A 4 -6.10 -14.97 4.66
N LEU A 5 -5.32 -14.78 3.59
CA LEU A 5 -5.60 -15.30 2.25
C LEU A 5 -4.58 -16.39 1.91
N ALA A 6 -5.02 -17.66 1.95
CA ALA A 6 -4.14 -18.82 1.92
C ALA A 6 -3.26 -18.92 0.66
N GLU A 7 -3.76 -18.51 -0.51
CA GLU A 7 -3.06 -18.62 -1.79
C GLU A 7 -2.72 -17.25 -2.40
N ASN A 8 -2.25 -16.33 -1.56
CA ASN A 8 -2.04 -14.93 -1.94
C ASN A 8 -0.61 -14.61 -2.40
N CYS A 9 0.04 -15.49 -3.16
CA CYS A 9 1.33 -15.21 -3.76
C CYS A 9 1.56 -16.02 -5.03
N LEU A 10 2.25 -15.41 -6.00
CA LEU A 10 2.68 -16.09 -7.23
C LEU A 10 3.94 -16.94 -7.05
N GLN A 11 4.62 -16.82 -5.90
CA GLN A 11 5.91 -17.46 -5.65
C GLN A 11 5.89 -18.34 -4.39
N ASP A 12 5.38 -17.82 -3.28
CA ASP A 12 5.36 -18.52 -1.99
C ASP A 12 4.15 -18.05 -1.16
N SER A 13 3.09 -18.87 -1.17
CA SER A 13 1.82 -18.61 -0.46
C SER A 13 1.97 -18.65 1.07
N THR A 14 3.06 -19.23 1.61
CA THR A 14 3.29 -19.28 3.07
C THR A 14 3.81 -17.96 3.62
N GLN A 15 4.40 -17.13 2.75
CA GLN A 15 4.95 -15.81 3.07
C GLN A 15 4.75 -14.82 1.91
N PRO A 16 3.49 -14.51 1.55
CA PRO A 16 3.16 -13.58 0.47
C PRO A 16 3.89 -12.25 0.61
N PHE A 17 4.20 -11.65 -0.54
CA PHE A 17 4.73 -10.30 -0.57
C PHE A 17 3.69 -9.32 -0.02
N THR A 18 4.16 -8.28 0.67
CA THR A 18 3.33 -7.13 1.04
C THR A 18 2.59 -6.55 -0.17
N HIS A 19 3.21 -6.63 -1.35
CA HIS A 19 2.59 -6.31 -2.64
C HIS A 19 1.33 -7.13 -2.97
N THR A 20 1.38 -8.46 -2.82
CA THR A 20 0.24 -9.33 -3.14
C THR A 20 -0.85 -9.23 -2.08
N ILE A 21 -0.46 -9.07 -0.81
CA ILE A 21 -1.38 -8.71 0.29
C ILE A 21 -2.14 -7.43 -0.04
N ALA A 22 -1.43 -6.37 -0.43
CA ALA A 22 -2.04 -5.08 -0.76
C ALA A 22 -2.97 -5.17 -1.99
N TYR A 23 -2.57 -5.94 -3.02
CA TYR A 23 -3.41 -6.17 -4.19
C TYR A 23 -4.74 -6.85 -3.85
N ALA A 24 -4.68 -7.96 -3.11
CA ALA A 24 -5.88 -8.70 -2.74
C ALA A 24 -6.80 -7.88 -1.81
N MET A 25 -6.22 -7.22 -0.81
CA MET A 25 -6.94 -6.29 0.06
C MET A 25 -7.65 -5.20 -0.75
N ARG A 26 -6.99 -4.63 -1.77
CA ARG A 26 -7.59 -3.59 -2.60
C ARG A 26 -8.76 -4.11 -3.42
N GLY A 27 -8.63 -5.31 -3.99
CA GLY A 27 -9.71 -5.98 -4.71
C GLY A 27 -10.94 -6.18 -3.81
N LEU A 28 -10.75 -6.76 -2.63
CA LEU A 28 -11.81 -6.95 -1.64
C LEU A 28 -12.48 -5.63 -1.26
N LEU A 29 -11.70 -4.59 -0.97
CA LEU A 29 -12.22 -3.29 -0.56
C LEU A 29 -13.05 -2.62 -1.65
N GLU A 30 -12.52 -2.51 -2.87
CA GLU A 30 -13.20 -1.76 -3.94
C GLU A 30 -14.40 -2.52 -4.49
N ILE A 31 -14.33 -3.86 -4.59
CA ILE A 31 -15.50 -4.67 -4.94
C ILE A 31 -16.55 -4.54 -3.84
N GLY A 32 -16.16 -4.69 -2.57
CA GLY A 32 -17.05 -4.55 -1.42
C GLY A 32 -17.80 -3.21 -1.41
N ILE A 33 -17.08 -2.10 -1.65
CA ILE A 33 -17.69 -0.77 -1.74
C ILE A 33 -18.61 -0.66 -2.96
N ALA A 34 -18.16 -1.12 -4.14
CA ALA A 34 -18.93 -0.96 -5.37
C ALA A 34 -20.21 -1.80 -5.41
N THR A 35 -20.23 -2.94 -4.71
CA THR A 35 -21.36 -3.88 -4.69
C THR A 35 -22.08 -3.91 -3.34
N GLU A 36 -21.76 -2.98 -2.42
CA GLU A 36 -22.33 -2.91 -1.07
C GLU A 36 -22.23 -4.24 -0.29
N ARG A 37 -21.13 -4.98 -0.51
CA ARG A 37 -20.86 -6.28 0.11
C ARG A 37 -20.02 -6.08 1.38
N GLU A 38 -20.71 -5.97 2.51
CA GLU A 38 -20.10 -5.71 3.82
C GLU A 38 -19.07 -6.78 4.22
N ASP A 39 -19.29 -8.04 3.87
CA ASP A 39 -18.34 -9.12 4.16
C ASP A 39 -16.97 -8.90 3.49
N LEU A 40 -16.95 -8.34 2.27
CA LEU A 40 -15.71 -8.00 1.56
C LEU A 40 -15.03 -6.77 2.17
N ILE A 41 -15.82 -5.78 2.60
CA ILE A 41 -15.31 -4.59 3.31
C ILE A 41 -14.69 -5.00 4.64
N VAL A 42 -15.36 -5.85 5.41
CA VAL A 42 -14.87 -6.40 6.68
C VAL A 42 -13.59 -7.21 6.46
N ALA A 43 -13.52 -8.05 5.43
CA ALA A 43 -12.32 -8.80 5.09
C ALA A 43 -11.13 -7.86 4.76
N ALA A 44 -11.35 -6.84 3.93
CA ALA A 44 -10.32 -5.86 3.61
C ALA A 44 -9.87 -5.06 4.84
N ARG A 45 -10.81 -4.64 5.70
CA ARG A 45 -10.50 -3.95 6.96
C ARG A 45 -9.67 -4.83 7.89
N THR A 46 -10.00 -6.12 7.98
CA THR A 46 -9.26 -7.08 8.81
C THR A 46 -7.80 -7.19 8.36
N ILE A 47 -7.55 -7.28 7.05
CA ILE A 47 -6.19 -7.25 6.49
C ILE A 47 -5.50 -5.92 6.79
N GLY A 48 -6.21 -4.80 6.59
CA GLY A 48 -5.68 -3.46 6.84
C GLY A 48 -5.27 -3.26 8.30
N ASP A 49 -6.06 -3.74 9.25
CA ASP A 49 -5.78 -3.66 10.68
C ASP A 49 -4.61 -4.55 11.08
N ALA A 50 -4.51 -5.75 10.52
CA ALA A 50 -3.38 -6.65 10.77
C ALA A 50 -2.05 -6.08 10.27
N MET A 51 -2.04 -5.53 9.05
CA MET A 51 -0.86 -4.85 8.50
C MET A 51 -0.52 -3.57 9.27
N LEU A 52 -1.53 -2.85 9.78
CA LEU A 52 -1.31 -1.66 10.61
C LEU A 52 -0.65 -2.03 11.93
N ALA A 53 -1.10 -3.12 12.57
CA ALA A 53 -0.49 -3.63 13.79
C ALA A 53 0.98 -4.05 13.59
N ALA A 54 1.34 -4.48 12.38
CA ALA A 54 2.71 -4.84 12.00
C ALA A 54 3.58 -3.65 11.57
N LEU A 55 3.02 -2.45 11.41
CA LEU A 55 3.73 -1.25 10.94
C LEU A 55 4.62 -0.67 12.05
N PRO A 56 5.96 -0.72 11.91
CA PRO A 56 6.84 -0.20 12.96
C PRO A 56 6.80 1.33 13.04
N PRO A 57 7.27 1.93 14.16
CA PRO A 57 7.28 3.39 14.33
C PRO A 57 8.03 4.16 13.24
N ASP A 58 9.08 3.57 12.65
CA ASP A 58 9.88 4.18 11.59
C ASP A 58 9.25 4.07 10.18
N GLY A 59 8.13 3.34 10.06
CA GLY A 59 7.39 3.13 8.83
C GLY A 59 7.93 2.03 7.92
N LYS A 60 9.02 1.34 8.28
CA LYS A 60 9.63 0.29 7.46
C LYS A 60 8.91 -1.05 7.67
N LEU A 61 7.98 -1.41 6.79
CA LEU A 61 7.37 -2.74 6.80
C LEU A 61 8.31 -3.80 6.25
N SER A 62 8.14 -5.04 6.73
CA SER A 62 8.73 -6.21 6.07
C SER A 62 8.09 -6.40 4.70
N GLY A 63 8.87 -6.90 3.73
CA GLY A 63 8.38 -7.16 2.39
C GLY A 63 7.57 -8.45 2.25
N ARG A 64 7.51 -9.29 3.30
CA ARG A 64 6.74 -10.53 3.36
C ARG A 64 6.21 -10.80 4.76
N PHE A 65 5.06 -11.47 4.83
CA PHE A 65 4.39 -11.83 6.08
C PHE A 65 3.85 -13.24 6.03
N ASN A 66 3.84 -13.95 7.16
CA ASN A 66 3.24 -15.27 7.29
C ASN A 66 1.78 -15.21 7.77
N LYS A 67 1.13 -16.37 7.88
CA LYS A 67 -0.29 -16.51 8.29
C LYS A 67 -0.64 -15.93 9.66
N ASN A 68 0.35 -15.67 10.49
CA ASN A 68 0.19 -15.05 11.81
C ASN A 68 0.46 -13.54 11.77
N TRP A 69 0.55 -12.95 10.57
CA TRP A 69 0.93 -11.56 10.35
C TRP A 69 2.31 -11.18 10.90
N GLN A 70 3.21 -12.16 10.99
CA GLN A 70 4.58 -11.92 11.43
C GLN A 70 5.49 -11.67 10.22
N PRO A 71 6.43 -10.70 10.33
CA PRO A 71 7.38 -10.42 9.26
C PRO A 71 8.32 -11.61 9.05
N THR A 72 8.61 -11.93 7.79
CA THR A 72 9.50 -13.07 7.45
C THR A 72 10.82 -12.66 6.82
N VAL A 73 11.00 -11.37 6.52
CA VAL A 73 12.21 -10.82 5.87
C VAL A 73 12.61 -9.46 6.45
N THR A 74 13.87 -9.06 6.25
CA THR A 74 14.42 -7.79 6.78
C THR A 74 14.39 -6.62 5.79
N TRP A 75 14.14 -6.91 4.51
CA TRP A 75 13.96 -5.91 3.46
C TRP A 75 12.49 -5.51 3.33
N SER A 76 12.23 -4.27 2.90
CA SER A 76 10.89 -3.76 2.57
C SER A 76 10.58 -3.97 1.09
N CYS A 77 9.31 -4.22 0.77
CA CYS A 77 8.77 -4.15 -0.59
C CYS A 77 8.15 -2.75 -0.79
N LEU A 78 8.87 -1.82 -1.44
CA LEU A 78 8.40 -0.43 -1.54
C LEU A 78 7.12 -0.29 -2.37
N THR A 79 6.91 -1.18 -3.34
CA THR A 79 5.64 -1.25 -4.06
C THR A 79 4.48 -1.62 -3.14
N GLY A 80 4.66 -2.64 -2.30
CA GLY A 80 3.66 -3.07 -1.32
C GLY A 80 3.39 -1.99 -0.28
N ASP A 81 4.44 -1.32 0.20
CA ASP A 81 4.34 -0.19 1.14
C ASP A 81 3.47 0.94 0.56
N CYS A 82 3.69 1.32 -0.71
CA CYS A 82 2.87 2.33 -1.37
C CYS A 82 1.41 1.87 -1.52
N GLN A 83 1.17 0.64 -1.94
CA GLN A 83 -0.19 0.12 -2.11
C GLN A 83 -0.95 0.00 -0.79
N LEU A 84 -0.29 -0.42 0.30
CA LEU A 84 -0.89 -0.39 1.64
C LEU A 84 -1.21 1.03 2.07
N GLY A 85 -0.33 2.00 1.79
CA GLY A 85 -0.62 3.42 1.98
C GLY A 85 -1.92 3.84 1.27
N ILE A 86 -2.11 3.45 0.01
CA ILE A 86 -3.36 3.77 -0.71
C ILE A 86 -4.56 3.05 -0.05
N ASN A 87 -4.41 1.79 0.34
CA ASN A 87 -5.50 1.02 0.94
C ASN A 87 -5.94 1.57 2.30
N TRP A 88 -5.00 1.93 3.18
CA TRP A 88 -5.32 2.64 4.41
C TRP A 88 -5.93 4.01 4.13
N GLY A 89 -5.39 4.76 3.16
CA GLY A 89 -5.99 6.02 2.74
C GLY A 89 -7.45 5.86 2.25
N ARG A 90 -7.77 4.76 1.56
CA ARG A 90 -9.15 4.41 1.20
C ARG A 90 -10.00 4.06 2.41
N LEU A 91 -9.50 3.24 3.33
CA LEU A 91 -10.20 2.90 4.58
C LEU A 91 -10.51 4.16 5.40
N PHE A 92 -9.58 5.12 5.49
CA PHE A 92 -9.85 6.41 6.12
C PHE A 92 -11.01 7.16 5.45
N LYS A 93 -11.03 7.25 4.13
CA LYS A 93 -12.13 7.93 3.41
C LYS A 93 -13.49 7.27 3.63
N THR A 94 -13.53 5.94 3.76
CA THR A 94 -14.78 5.20 3.94
C THR A 94 -15.25 5.19 5.41
N THR A 95 -14.31 5.15 6.37
CA THR A 95 -14.65 4.95 7.79
C THR A 95 -14.51 6.20 8.66
N GLY A 96 -13.73 7.19 8.22
CA GLY A 96 -13.32 8.34 9.04
C GLY A 96 -12.27 8.03 10.13
N ASP A 97 -11.82 6.77 10.26
CA ASP A 97 -10.90 6.36 11.33
C ASP A 97 -9.46 6.85 11.07
N HIS A 98 -9.02 7.81 11.89
CA HIS A 98 -7.75 8.51 11.72
C HIS A 98 -6.53 7.60 11.78
N LYS A 99 -6.61 6.42 12.42
CA LYS A 99 -5.49 5.47 12.48
C LYS A 99 -4.98 5.09 11.08
N TYR A 100 -5.88 5.00 10.10
CA TYR A 100 -5.51 4.65 8.73
C TYR A 100 -4.82 5.80 8.00
N ARG A 101 -5.24 7.05 8.26
CA ARG A 101 -4.53 8.23 7.74
C ARG A 101 -3.11 8.29 8.30
N GLU A 102 -2.96 8.09 9.61
CA GLU A 102 -1.65 8.07 10.26
C GLU A 102 -0.75 6.95 9.73
N ALA A 103 -1.29 5.75 9.51
CA ALA A 103 -0.57 4.64 8.90
C ALA A 103 -0.09 4.98 7.46
N THR A 104 -0.95 5.63 6.67
CA THR A 104 -0.63 6.10 5.31
C THR A 104 0.55 7.06 5.33
N SER A 105 0.50 8.11 6.14
CA SER A 105 1.58 9.09 6.22
C SER A 105 2.87 8.47 6.77
N LYS A 106 2.77 7.54 7.72
CA LYS A 106 3.93 6.84 8.32
C LYS A 106 4.67 5.97 7.31
N VAL A 107 3.97 5.10 6.58
CA VAL A 107 4.61 4.23 5.58
C VAL A 107 5.21 5.04 4.42
N LEU A 108 4.52 6.10 3.97
CA LEU A 108 5.08 6.99 2.94
C LEU A 108 6.25 7.83 3.45
N GLY A 109 6.28 8.16 4.74
CA GLY A 109 7.45 8.77 5.38
C GLY A 109 8.70 7.90 5.25
N PHE A 110 8.55 6.58 5.37
CA PHE A 110 9.65 5.65 5.07
C PHE A 110 10.00 5.64 3.59
N VAL A 111 9.03 5.45 2.68
CA VAL A 111 9.30 5.38 1.23
C VAL A 111 10.01 6.64 0.72
N LYS A 112 9.59 7.83 1.16
CA LYS A 112 10.24 9.13 0.85
C LYS A 112 11.72 9.13 1.17
N LYS A 113 12.14 8.57 2.31
CA LYS A 113 13.56 8.47 2.73
C LYS A 113 14.37 7.55 1.83
N THR A 114 13.72 6.69 1.05
CA THR A 114 14.39 5.73 0.17
C THR A 114 14.56 6.23 -1.26
N GLN A 115 13.85 7.28 -1.64
CA GLN A 115 13.86 7.84 -2.99
C GLN A 115 15.10 8.71 -3.18
N GLN A 116 15.89 8.42 -4.21
CA GLN A 116 16.99 9.27 -4.61
C GLN A 116 16.46 10.45 -5.43
N LEU A 117 16.60 11.68 -4.92
CA LEU A 117 16.16 12.89 -5.62
C LEU A 117 17.26 13.58 -6.41
N LEU A 118 18.52 13.28 -6.11
CA LEU A 118 19.70 13.87 -6.73
C LEU A 118 20.76 12.81 -6.96
N GLY A 119 21.50 12.91 -8.06
CA GLY A 119 22.59 12.00 -8.39
C GLY A 119 23.06 12.12 -9.84
N PRO A 120 24.23 11.55 -10.16
CA PRO A 120 24.79 11.62 -11.51
C PRO A 120 24.05 10.72 -12.52
N ASN A 121 23.44 9.62 -12.06
CA ASN A 121 22.68 8.71 -12.90
C ASN A 121 21.22 9.18 -13.03
N LYS A 122 20.87 9.77 -14.18
CA LYS A 122 19.52 10.29 -14.43
C LYS A 122 18.45 9.20 -14.52
N ASP A 123 18.83 7.96 -14.83
CA ASP A 123 17.89 6.85 -15.00
C ASP A 123 17.35 6.32 -13.67
N THR A 124 18.03 6.60 -12.56
CA THR A 124 17.62 6.17 -11.21
C THR A 124 17.04 7.29 -10.36
N VAL A 125 17.30 8.55 -10.71
CA VAL A 125 16.79 9.72 -9.99
C VAL A 125 15.27 9.80 -10.10
N GLY A 126 14.59 9.93 -8.97
CA GLY A 126 13.14 9.96 -8.86
C GLY A 126 12.48 8.58 -8.86
N GLY A 127 13.20 7.53 -9.26
CA GLY A 127 12.68 6.16 -9.28
C GLY A 127 12.42 5.59 -7.89
N ILE A 128 11.40 4.74 -7.78
CA ILE A 128 11.17 3.90 -6.61
C ILE A 128 11.65 2.48 -6.93
N LYS A 129 12.62 2.01 -6.17
CA LYS A 129 13.15 0.65 -6.28
C LYS A 129 12.10 -0.38 -5.87
N GLY A 130 12.25 -1.63 -6.35
CA GLY A 130 11.36 -2.71 -5.95
C GLY A 130 11.38 -2.96 -4.43
N SER A 131 12.58 -3.00 -3.86
CA SER A 131 12.79 -3.29 -2.45
C SER A 131 13.82 -2.38 -1.78
N HIS A 132 13.76 -2.27 -0.45
CA HIS A 132 14.76 -1.56 0.34
C HIS A 132 15.41 -2.48 1.39
N PRO A 133 16.74 -2.68 1.39
CA PRO A 133 17.71 -2.20 0.38
C PRO A 133 17.44 -2.76 -1.02
N ILE A 134 18.07 -2.20 -2.06
CA ILE A 134 17.73 -2.47 -3.47
C ILE A 134 17.91 -3.93 -3.88
N ASN A 135 18.72 -4.69 -3.16
CA ASN A 135 18.96 -6.12 -3.36
C ASN A 135 17.98 -7.02 -2.60
N GLY A 136 16.89 -6.47 -2.06
CA GLY A 136 15.82 -7.23 -1.42
C GLY A 136 15.03 -8.11 -2.39
N GLY A 137 14.27 -9.06 -1.85
CA GLY A 137 13.66 -10.14 -2.64
C GLY A 137 12.50 -9.75 -3.56
N TYR A 138 12.03 -8.50 -3.56
CA TYR A 138 11.05 -8.01 -4.54
C TYR A 138 11.75 -7.10 -5.56
N HIS A 139 11.79 -7.55 -6.83
CA HIS A 139 12.46 -6.86 -7.94
C HIS A 139 13.87 -6.36 -7.56
N PRO A 140 14.81 -7.28 -7.19
CA PRO A 140 16.16 -6.91 -6.79
C PRO A 140 16.89 -6.16 -7.90
N TRP A 141 17.60 -5.08 -7.55
CA TRP A 141 18.36 -4.23 -8.48
C TRP A 141 17.52 -3.53 -9.57
N GLN A 142 16.21 -3.43 -9.35
CA GLN A 142 15.28 -2.88 -10.33
C GLN A 142 14.45 -1.72 -9.78
N TYR A 143 14.06 -0.84 -10.70
CA TYR A 143 13.11 0.25 -10.50
C TYR A 143 11.85 -0.04 -11.32
N PRO A 144 10.94 -0.89 -10.84
CA PRO A 144 9.73 -1.19 -11.59
C PRO A 144 8.85 0.06 -11.74
N ASN A 145 8.39 0.33 -12.95
CA ASN A 145 7.58 1.53 -13.25
C ASN A 145 6.31 1.62 -12.38
N TRP A 146 5.70 0.48 -12.03
CA TRP A 146 4.54 0.44 -11.15
C TRP A 146 4.84 0.87 -9.71
N ALA A 147 6.08 0.70 -9.20
CA ALA A 147 6.43 1.21 -7.88
C ALA A 147 6.32 2.73 -7.83
N THR A 148 6.87 3.41 -8.85
CA THR A 148 6.78 4.87 -8.99
C THR A 148 5.33 5.32 -9.19
N LYS A 149 4.54 4.59 -10.00
CA LYS A 149 3.10 4.86 -10.17
C LYS A 149 2.34 4.78 -8.85
N PHE A 150 2.49 3.67 -8.10
CA PHE A 150 1.79 3.50 -6.83
C PHE A 150 2.25 4.50 -5.77
N TYR A 151 3.53 4.88 -5.79
CA TYR A 151 4.04 5.94 -4.93
C TYR A 151 3.37 7.28 -5.24
N ALA A 152 3.26 7.68 -6.51
CA ALA A 152 2.55 8.89 -6.90
C ALA A 152 1.08 8.86 -6.45
N ASP A 153 0.38 7.74 -6.67
CA ASP A 153 -1.01 7.56 -6.22
C ASP A 153 -1.16 7.70 -4.71
N ALA A 154 -0.22 7.11 -3.96
CA ALA A 154 -0.22 7.14 -2.50
C ALA A 154 0.06 8.55 -1.95
N LEU A 155 0.99 9.30 -2.57
CA LEU A 155 1.22 10.71 -2.23
C LEU A 155 -0.03 11.56 -2.46
N MET A 156 -0.69 11.39 -3.61
CA MET A 156 -1.94 12.10 -3.90
C MET A 156 -3.05 11.74 -2.90
N MET A 157 -3.12 10.48 -2.47
CA MET A 157 -4.06 10.02 -1.43
C MET A 157 -3.77 10.67 -0.07
N ASP A 158 -2.50 10.68 0.34
CA ASP A 158 -2.04 11.26 1.60
C ASP A 158 -2.31 12.78 1.68
N ILE A 159 -2.03 13.51 0.60
CA ILE A 159 -2.32 14.95 0.47
C ILE A 159 -3.83 15.19 0.60
N ALA A 160 -4.64 14.44 -0.15
CA ALA A 160 -6.09 14.61 -0.12
C ALA A 160 -6.68 14.36 1.28
N ASN A 161 -6.20 13.33 1.98
CA ASN A 161 -6.66 12.98 3.31
C ASN A 161 -6.14 13.90 4.42
N SER A 162 -5.11 14.70 4.13
CA SER A 162 -4.51 15.66 5.07
C SER A 162 -5.00 17.09 4.87
N SER A 163 -5.31 17.49 3.63
CA SER A 163 -5.60 18.88 3.26
C SER A 163 -7.08 19.14 2.95
N GLN A 164 -8.02 18.30 3.41
CA GLN A 164 -9.45 18.33 3.06
C GLN A 164 -9.71 18.39 1.53
N THR A 165 -8.76 17.97 0.71
CA THR A 165 -8.85 18.04 -0.75
C THR A 165 -9.45 16.73 -1.27
N ARG A 166 -10.40 16.77 -2.19
CA ARG A 166 -11.08 15.56 -2.69
C ARG A 166 -10.13 14.72 -3.58
N TYR A 167 -9.81 13.49 -3.18
CA TYR A 167 -9.09 12.52 -4.03
C TYR A 167 -10.03 11.85 -5.06
N GLY A 168 -9.71 11.97 -6.35
CA GLY A 168 -10.34 11.28 -7.49
C GLY A 168 -11.10 12.19 -8.45
N LEU A 169 -11.10 11.84 -9.76
CA LEU A 169 -11.98 12.44 -10.77
C LEU A 169 -13.43 12.11 -10.41
N SER A 170 -14.19 13.10 -9.94
CA SER A 170 -15.65 12.96 -9.96
C SER A 170 -16.07 12.86 -11.42
N ALA A 171 -16.68 11.75 -11.82
CA ALA A 171 -17.65 11.83 -12.91
C ALA A 171 -18.63 12.92 -12.49
N ARG A 172 -18.63 14.05 -13.21
CA ARG A 172 -19.74 14.99 -13.07
C ARG A 172 -21.00 14.17 -13.40
N PRO A 173 -22.08 14.24 -12.62
CA PRO A 173 -23.36 13.85 -13.20
C PRO A 173 -23.51 14.71 -14.46
N ASP A 174 -23.85 14.08 -15.58
CA ASP A 174 -24.14 14.80 -16.81
C ASP A 174 -25.00 16.01 -16.45
N ARG A 175 -24.54 17.19 -16.86
CA ARG A 175 -25.42 18.35 -16.89
C ARG A 175 -26.45 18.03 -17.96
N ASN A 176 -27.58 17.48 -17.53
CA ASN A 176 -28.82 17.78 -18.20
C ASN A 176 -29.14 19.24 -17.89
N ASP A 177 -29.33 19.99 -18.97
CA ASP A 177 -29.71 21.40 -19.13
C ASP A 177 -28.55 22.33 -19.56
#